data_AF-A0A3E4VZ36-F1
#
_entry.id   AF-A0A3E4VZ36-F1
#
_cell.length_a   1.000
_cell.length_b   1.000
_cell.length_c   1.000
_cell.angle_alpha   90.00
_cell.angle_beta   90.00
_cell.angle_gamma   90.00
#
_symmetry.space_group_name_H-M   'P 1'
#
loop_
_entity.id
_entity.type
_entity.pdbx_description
1 polymer ?
#
loop_
_entity_poly.entity_id
_entity_poly.type
_entity_poly.pdbx_seq_one_letter_code
_entity_poly.pdbx_strand_id
1 'polypeptide(L)'
;MKRNIISIDEYGKVALPTDIQATAMSEWELCDLFGVTAPTIKVGIKALCKRGVLNEYEIKRTIRLSDKCSMEVYSLETIIALAFRFGTYGAKQVRNAVLERLYLRKEKTSIFFSLNTNGIAKAEYFS
;
A
#
# COMPACT_ATOMS: atom_id res chain seq x y z
N MET A 1 -20.60 -10.49 -0.11
CA MET A 1 -19.97 -9.56 -1.07
C MET A 1 -18.64 -10.16 -1.51
N LYS A 2 -18.32 -10.15 -2.81
CA LYS A 2 -17.04 -10.66 -3.31
C LYS A 2 -15.99 -9.55 -3.17
N ARG A 3 -14.94 -9.78 -2.39
CA ARG A 3 -13.81 -8.85 -2.25
C ARG A 3 -12.69 -9.22 -3.20
N ASN A 4 -11.90 -8.24 -3.61
CA ASN A 4 -10.69 -8.48 -4.35
C ASN A 4 -9.47 -8.32 -3.44
N ILE A 5 -8.46 -9.16 -3.66
CA ILE A 5 -7.18 -9.12 -2.96
C ILE A 5 -6.07 -8.95 -3.98
N ILE A 6 -4.96 -8.35 -3.54
CA ILE A 6 -3.73 -8.33 -4.32
C ILE A 6 -2.97 -9.61 -3.96
N SER A 7 -2.48 -10.32 -4.98
CA SER A 7 -1.64 -11.50 -4.80
C SER A 7 -0.36 -11.40 -5.62
N ILE A 8 0.66 -12.12 -5.17
CA ILE A 8 1.93 -12.30 -5.87
C ILE A 8 2.04 -13.79 -6.17
N ASP A 9 2.25 -14.14 -7.44
CA ASP A 9 2.44 -15.55 -7.82
C ASP A 9 3.87 -16.04 -7.49
N GLU A 10 4.12 -17.32 -7.73
CA GLU A 10 5.43 -17.95 -7.53
C GLU A 10 6.57 -17.32 -8.36
N TYR A 11 6.22 -16.62 -9.45
CA TYR A 11 7.16 -15.91 -10.33
C TYR A 11 7.34 -14.44 -9.93
N GLY A 12 6.69 -13.98 -8.86
CA GLY A 12 6.77 -12.61 -8.38
C GLY A 12 5.87 -11.62 -9.14
N LYS A 13 4.96 -12.09 -9.99
CA LYS A 13 4.02 -11.25 -10.73
C LYS A 13 2.85 -10.87 -9.83
N VAL A 14 2.55 -9.57 -9.78
CA VAL A 14 1.44 -9.03 -8.98
C VAL A 14 0.15 -9.02 -9.78
N ALA A 15 -0.91 -9.62 -9.23
CA ALA A 15 -2.26 -9.49 -9.74
C ALA A 15 -2.97 -8.33 -9.02
N LEU A 16 -3.10 -7.18 -9.69
CA LEU A 16 -3.85 -6.04 -9.14
C LEU A 16 -5.34 -6.10 -9.56
N PRO A 17 -6.29 -5.97 -8.62
CA PRO A 17 -7.72 -6.02 -8.93
C PRO A 17 -8.21 -4.92 -9.88
N THR A 18 -9.09 -5.24 -10.82
CA THR A 18 -9.70 -4.23 -11.71
C THR A 18 -10.61 -3.27 -10.95
N ASP A 19 -11.42 -3.79 -10.03
CA ASP A 19 -12.30 -3.00 -9.18
C ASP A 19 -11.58 -2.56 -7.89
N ILE A 20 -11.20 -1.27 -7.91
CA ILE A 20 -10.49 -0.59 -6.84
C ILE A 20 -11.36 -0.48 -5.58
N GLN A 21 -12.67 -0.22 -5.72
CA GLN A 21 -13.56 -0.01 -4.57
C GLN A 21 -13.82 -1.30 -3.81
N ALA A 22 -13.80 -2.44 -4.50
CA ALA A 22 -13.92 -3.77 -3.90
C ALA A 22 -12.60 -4.35 -3.36
N THR A 23 -11.47 -3.63 -3.51
CA THR A 23 -10.18 -4.13 -3.04
C THR A 23 -9.98 -3.87 -1.55
N ALA A 24 -9.94 -4.94 -0.77
CA ALA A 24 -9.73 -4.85 0.68
C ALA A 24 -9.10 -6.13 1.24
N MET A 25 -8.04 -5.98 2.04
CA MET A 25 -7.24 -7.10 2.56
C MET A 25 -7.22 -7.11 4.09
N SER A 26 -7.25 -8.29 4.70
CA SER A 26 -7.15 -8.46 6.15
C SER A 26 -5.70 -8.31 6.62
N GLU A 27 -5.48 -8.18 7.93
CA GLU A 27 -4.12 -8.12 8.49
C GLU A 27 -3.27 -9.32 8.08
N TRP A 28 -3.85 -10.53 8.08
CA TRP A 28 -3.17 -11.75 7.68
C TRP A 28 -2.73 -11.72 6.20
N GLU A 29 -3.61 -11.26 5.32
CA GLU A 29 -3.29 -11.16 3.89
C GLU A 29 -2.23 -10.09 3.61
N LEU A 30 -2.18 -9.01 4.40
CA LEU A 30 -1.07 -8.04 4.31
C LEU A 30 0.26 -8.61 4.78
N CYS A 31 0.23 -9.43 5.83
CA CYS A 31 1.43 -10.11 6.32
C CYS A 31 2.01 -11.01 5.23
N ASP A 32 1.15 -11.80 4.59
CA ASP A 32 1.52 -12.67 3.47
C ASP A 32 2.03 -11.86 2.27
N LEU A 33 1.27 -10.86 1.82
CA LEU A 33 1.61 -10.02 0.67
C LEU A 33 2.98 -9.34 0.81
N PHE A 34 3.30 -8.84 2.01
CA PHE A 34 4.54 -8.11 2.25
C PHE A 34 5.67 -8.97 2.84
N GLY A 35 5.41 -10.22 3.22
CA GLY A 35 6.36 -11.06 3.93
C GLY A 35 6.77 -10.46 5.28
N VAL A 36 5.81 -9.91 6.03
CA VAL A 36 6.04 -9.27 7.34
C VAL A 36 5.08 -9.79 8.39
N THR A 37 5.32 -9.45 9.65
CA THR A 37 4.48 -9.84 10.78
C THR A 37 3.41 -8.80 11.08
N ALA A 38 2.32 -9.21 11.73
CA ALA A 38 1.23 -8.32 12.17
C ALA A 38 1.70 -7.11 12.99
N PRO A 39 2.64 -7.23 13.95
CA PRO A 39 3.21 -6.06 14.63
C PRO A 39 3.86 -5.06 13.68
N THR A 40 4.54 -5.54 12.63
CA THR A 40 5.17 -4.68 11.63
C THR A 40 4.14 -3.89 10.84
N ILE A 41 3.01 -4.51 10.48
CA ILE A 41 1.86 -3.82 9.87
C ILE A 41 1.34 -2.71 10.79
N LYS A 42 1.07 -3.01 12.06
CA LYS A 42 0.54 -2.05 13.03
C LYS A 42 1.48 -0.85 13.24
N VAL A 43 2.79 -1.10 13.37
CA VAL A 43 3.81 -0.05 13.47
C VAL A 43 3.87 0.76 12.17
N GLY A 44 3.77 0.08 11.02
CA GLY A 44 3.74 0.71 9.70
C GLY A 44 2.61 1.71 9.56
N ILE A 45 1.38 1.27 9.86
CA ILE A 45 0.17 2.08 9.85
C ILE A 45 0.32 3.27 10.80
N LYS A 46 0.66 3.02 12.08
CA LYS A 46 0.81 4.09 13.08
C LYS A 46 1.78 5.19 12.63
N ALA A 47 2.86 4.81 11.96
CA ALA A 47 3.83 5.77 11.46
C ALA A 47 3.34 6.54 10.23
N LEU A 48 2.46 5.96 9.40
CA LEU A 48 1.80 6.66 8.30
C LEU A 48 0.74 7.65 8.82
N CYS A 49 -0.01 7.27 9.86
CA CYS A 49 -0.95 8.16 10.56
C CYS A 49 -0.24 9.38 11.15
N LYS A 50 0.86 9.15 11.87
CA LYS A 50 1.68 10.23 12.45
C LYS A 50 2.22 11.21 11.40
N ARG A 51 2.38 10.75 10.16
CA ARG A 51 2.84 11.58 9.03
C ARG A 51 1.70 12.21 8.24
N GLY A 52 0.44 12.00 8.64
CA GLY A 52 -0.74 12.50 7.93
C GLY A 52 -0.98 11.82 6.57
N VAL A 53 -0.31 10.69 6.29
CA VAL A 53 -0.49 9.95 5.03
C VAL A 53 -1.79 9.14 5.05
N LEU A 54 -2.16 8.61 6.22
CA LEU A 54 -3.41 7.89 6.43
C LEU A 54 -4.21 8.57 7.53
N ASN A 55 -5.52 8.68 7.35
CA ASN A 55 -6.44 9.12 8.40
C ASN A 55 -6.77 7.93 9.32
N GLU A 56 -6.50 8.05 10.63
CA GLU A 56 -6.70 6.98 11.62
C GLU A 56 -8.12 6.37 11.60
N TYR A 57 -9.13 7.16 11.22
CA TYR A 57 -10.52 6.73 11.17
C TYR A 57 -10.91 5.98 9.89
N GLU A 58 -10.12 6.06 8.82
CA GLU A 58 -10.47 5.53 7.49
C GLU A 58 -9.63 4.31 7.08
N ILE A 59 -8.71 3.88 7.95
CA ILE A 59 -7.73 2.81 7.66
C ILE A 59 -8.40 1.45 7.59
N LYS A 60 -9.33 1.21 8.51
CA LYS A 60 -10.02 -0.07 8.66
C LYS A 60 -11.48 0.10 8.27
N ARG A 61 -11.98 -0.86 7.51
CA ARG A 61 -13.41 -1.02 7.23
C ARG A 61 -13.84 -2.39 7.75
N THR A 62 -15.01 -2.43 8.37
CA THR A 62 -15.61 -3.70 8.79
C THR A 62 -16.51 -4.19 7.67
N ILE A 63 -16.16 -5.34 7.08
CA ILE A 63 -16.99 -6.01 6.07
C ILE A 63 -17.73 -7.19 6.69
N ARG A 64 -18.95 -7.43 6.23
CA ARG A 64 -19.76 -8.57 6.66
C ARG A 64 -19.51 -9.77 5.74
N LEU A 65 -18.99 -10.86 6.31
CA LEU A 65 -18.79 -12.13 5.60
C LEU A 65 -20.07 -12.95 5.60
N SER A 66 -20.79 -12.98 6.73
CA SER A 66 -22.07 -13.66 6.90
C SER A 66 -22.93 -12.95 7.95
N ASP A 67 -24.16 -13.42 8.17
CA ASP A 67 -25.09 -12.80 9.12
C ASP A 67 -24.53 -12.67 10.54
N LYS A 68 -23.55 -13.48 10.92
CA LYS A 68 -22.92 -13.45 12.25
C LYS A 68 -21.40 -13.21 12.23
N CYS A 69 -20.80 -13.02 11.05
CA CYS A 69 -19.36 -12.88 10.91
C CYS A 69 -19.00 -11.59 10.17
N SER A 70 -18.20 -10.76 10.81
CA SER A 70 -17.58 -9.57 10.22
C SER A 70 -16.07 -9.65 10.34
N MET A 71 -15.36 -8.91 9.48
CA MET A 71 -13.91 -8.88 9.45
C MET A 71 -13.42 -7.45 9.20
N GLU A 72 -12.38 -7.07 9.92
CA GLU A 72 -11.65 -5.84 9.64
C GLU A 72 -10.74 -6.02 8.43
N VAL A 73 -10.86 -5.09 7.48
CA VAL A 73 -10.05 -5.05 6.27
C VAL A 73 -9.47 -3.67 6.04
N TYR A 74 -8.33 -3.64 5.37
CA TYR A 74 -7.59 -2.44 4.99
C TYR A 74 -7.92 -2.05 3.55
N SER A 75 -8.12 -0.75 3.33
CA SER A 75 -8.42 -0.18 2.01
C SER A 75 -7.20 -0.25 1.07
N LEU A 76 -7.44 -0.18 -0.25
CA LEU A 76 -6.36 -0.12 -1.24
C LEU A 76 -5.34 1.00 -0.95
N GLU A 77 -5.81 2.16 -0.51
CA GLU A 77 -4.94 3.28 -0.11
C GLU A 77 -3.95 2.88 0.99
N THR A 78 -4.43 2.17 2.01
CA THR A 78 -3.59 1.65 3.09
C THR A 78 -2.56 0.65 2.55
N ILE A 79 -2.98 -0.25 1.65
CA ILE A 79 -2.10 -1.26 1.05
C ILE A 79 -0.98 -0.59 0.26
N ILE A 80 -1.31 0.40 -0.56
CA ILE A 80 -0.34 1.15 -1.37
C ILE A 80 0.61 1.93 -0.45
N ALA A 81 0.10 2.64 0.55
CA ALA A 81 0.94 3.41 1.48
C ALA A 81 1.94 2.50 2.23
N LEU A 82 1.52 1.30 2.64
CA LEU A 82 2.41 0.31 3.24
C LEU A 82 3.45 -0.22 2.25
N ALA A 83 3.06 -0.47 0.99
CA ALA A 83 4.01 -0.87 -0.05
C ALA A 83 5.10 0.19 -0.29
N PHE A 84 4.77 1.48 -0.21
CA PHE A 84 5.75 2.57 -0.29
C PHE A 84 6.58 2.76 0.98
N ARG A 85 6.10 2.26 2.12
CA ARG A 85 6.82 2.30 3.38
C ARG A 85 7.81 1.15 3.55
N PHE A 86 7.45 -0.07 3.18
CA PHE A 86 8.23 -1.26 3.50
C PHE A 86 9.35 -1.53 2.49
N GLY A 87 10.49 -2.03 2.99
CA GLY A 87 11.64 -2.41 2.18
C GLY A 87 11.64 -3.87 1.70
N THR A 88 10.51 -4.59 1.80
CA THR A 88 10.46 -6.02 1.50
C THR A 88 10.31 -6.31 0.00
N TYR A 89 10.60 -7.56 -0.40
CA TYR A 89 10.42 -8.02 -1.76
C TYR A 89 8.96 -7.87 -2.23
N GLY A 90 8.00 -8.34 -1.42
CA GLY A 90 6.58 -8.20 -1.73
C GLY A 90 6.15 -6.74 -1.89
N ALA A 91 6.64 -5.84 -1.02
CA ALA A 91 6.38 -4.41 -1.14
C ALA A 91 6.96 -3.81 -2.43
N LYS A 92 8.16 -4.23 -2.85
CA LYS A 92 8.77 -3.81 -4.12
C LYS A 92 7.92 -4.24 -5.31
N GLN A 93 7.43 -5.48 -5.32
CA GLN A 93 6.58 -5.97 -6.41
C GLN A 93 5.26 -5.22 -6.49
N VAL A 94 4.60 -4.98 -5.36
CA VAL A 94 3.36 -4.18 -5.31
C VAL A 94 3.61 -2.75 -5.80
N ARG A 95 4.69 -2.09 -5.37
CA ARG A 95 5.06 -0.75 -5.87
C ARG A 95 5.21 -0.72 -7.38
N ASN A 96 5.96 -1.67 -7.94
CA ASN A 96 6.20 -1.74 -9.38
C ASN A 96 4.90 -1.92 -10.15
N ALA A 97 4.05 -2.87 -9.73
CA ALA A 97 2.76 -3.10 -10.36
C ALA A 97 1.82 -1.90 -10.30
N VAL A 98 1.81 -1.18 -9.17
CA VAL A 98 1.02 0.06 -9.02
C VAL A 98 1.52 1.13 -9.98
N LEU A 99 2.84 1.34 -10.06
CA LEU A 99 3.44 2.30 -10.98
C LEU A 99 3.18 1.92 -12.45
N GLU A 100 3.44 0.67 -12.83
CA GLU A 100 3.15 0.16 -14.17
C GLU A 100 1.69 0.37 -14.55
N ARG A 101 0.75 0.08 -13.66
CA ARG A 101 -0.67 0.29 -13.93
C ARG A 101 -1.02 1.78 -14.07
N LEU A 102 -0.37 2.67 -13.33
CA LEU A 102 -0.53 4.12 -13.50
C LEU A 102 0.07 4.61 -14.82
N TYR A 103 1.20 4.05 -15.25
CA TYR A 103 1.82 4.34 -16.54
C TYR A 103 0.97 3.84 -17.71
N LEU A 104 0.47 2.59 -17.65
CA LEU A 104 -0.33 1.98 -18.72
C LEU A 104 -1.71 2.64 -18.88
N ARG A 105 -2.24 3.29 -17.84
CA ARG A 105 -3.51 4.03 -17.91
C ARG A 105 -3.39 5.37 -18.63
N LYS A 106 -2.19 5.74 -19.09
CA LYS A 106 -1.91 7.03 -19.73
C LYS A 106 -1.07 6.84 -21.00
N GLU A 107 -1.65 7.22 -22.14
CA GLU A 107 -0.87 8.04 -23.07
C GLU A 107 -0.21 9.16 -22.26
N LYS A 108 1.13 9.15 -22.21
CA LYS A 108 2.03 10.16 -21.62
C LYS A 108 1.36 11.14 -20.66
N THR A 109 1.23 10.79 -19.39
CA THR A 109 1.06 11.85 -18.39
C THR A 109 2.03 11.61 -17.25
N SER A 110 3.03 12.48 -17.21
CA SER A 110 4.00 12.61 -16.13
C SER A 110 3.30 12.90 -14.81
N ILE A 111 3.54 12.07 -13.81
CA ILE A 111 3.18 12.35 -12.42
C ILE A 111 4.46 12.86 -11.74
N PHE A 112 4.44 14.11 -11.29
CA PHE A 112 5.54 14.69 -10.53
C PHE A 112 5.33 14.43 -9.03
N PHE A 113 6.27 13.73 -8.40
CA PHE A 113 6.33 13.61 -6.95
C PHE A 113 7.35 14.59 -6.40
N SER A 114 6.88 15.54 -5.58
CA SER A 114 7.76 16.35 -4.75
C SER A 114 8.09 15.57 -3.48
N LEU A 115 9.34 15.13 -3.36
CA LEU A 115 9.86 14.55 -2.12
C LEU A 115 10.31 15.71 -1.24
N ASN A 116 9.52 16.03 -0.21
CA ASN A 116 9.92 17.00 0.79
C ASN A 116 11.12 16.44 1.59
N THR A 117 12.32 16.85 1.19
CA THR A 117 13.57 16.55 1.90
C THR A 117 13.78 17.62 2.95
N ASN A 118 13.14 17.46 4.10
CA ASN A 118 13.49 18.26 5.28
C ASN A 118 14.85 17.78 5.82
N GLY A 119 15.92 18.36 5.25
CA GLY A 119 17.25 18.48 5.84
C GLY A 119 18.24 17.36 5.53
N ILE A 120 19.05 17.54 4.48
CA ILE A 120 20.51 17.41 4.56
C ILE A 120 21.11 18.57 3.74
N ALA A 121 22.09 19.23 4.34
CA ALA A 121 22.60 20.57 4.07
C ALA A 121 22.96 20.88 2.60
N LYS A 122 22.73 22.15 2.24
CA LYS A 122 23.46 22.87 1.18
C LYS A 122 24.96 22.56 1.28
N ALA A 123 25.53 21.99 0.24
CA ALA A 123 26.95 22.19 -0.05
C ALA A 123 27.02 23.27 -1.14
N GLU A 124 27.10 24.52 -0.70
CA GLU A 124 27.53 25.64 -1.55
C GLU A 124 29.02 25.89 -1.29
N TYR A 125 29.81 25.57 -2.33
CA TYR A 125 31.10 26.13 -2.78
C TYR A 125 32.27 26.33 -1.80
N PHE A 126 33.43 25.77 -2.17
CA PHE A 126 34.70 26.52 -2.25
C PHE A 126 35.62 25.90 -3.33
N SER A 127 36.01 26.77 -4.29
CA SER A 127 37.08 26.69 -5.31
C SER A 127 37.07 25.59 -6.36
#